data_AF-A0A9E3I5U8-F1
#
_entry.id   AF-A0A9E3I5U8-F1
#
_cell.length_a   1.000
_cell.length_b   1.000
_cell.length_c   1.000
_cell.angle_alpha   90.00
_cell.angle_beta   90.00
_cell.angle_gamma   90.00
#
_symmetry.space_group_name_H-M   'P 1'
#
loop_
_entity.id
_entity.type
_entity.pdbx_description
1 polymer ?
#
loop_
_entity_poly.entity_id
_entity_poly.type
_entity_poly.pdbx_seq_one_letter_code
_entity_poly.pdbx_strand_id
1 'polypeptide(L)'
;MQLFSDEEKASTVTEEILSTTEDILAKVPKEKRIKFEKSEKDLFPKEPYEPEDDLYDGGVKTIANTLSGWRLDTFNVVSKIPVNIFKLDQVYANKQHLQELHPENRNIDAKIRQQLQELRDLGLVEFLGGGVYRKLWKDV
;
A
#
# COMPACT_ATOMS: atom_id res chain seq x y z
N MET A 1 60.25 -10.97 12.83
CA MET A 1 58.86 -11.45 13.08
C MET A 1 58.11 -11.29 11.78
N GLN A 2 58.01 -12.37 11.00
CA GLN A 2 57.42 -12.32 9.65
C GLN A 2 55.90 -12.28 9.76
N LEU A 3 55.37 -11.23 9.13
CA LEU A 3 53.97 -10.96 8.88
C LEU A 3 53.38 -12.05 7.98
N PHE A 4 52.17 -12.53 8.34
CA PHE A 4 51.20 -13.21 7.48
C PHE A 4 51.77 -14.22 6.47
N SER A 5 51.90 -15.49 6.89
CA SER A 5 52.11 -16.61 5.96
C SER A 5 50.77 -17.28 5.64
N ASP A 6 50.51 -17.32 4.33
CA ASP A 6 49.61 -18.20 3.60
C ASP A 6 48.15 -17.74 3.44
N GLU A 7 48.03 -16.81 2.48
CA GLU A 7 47.10 -16.84 1.33
C GLU A 7 46.08 -17.99 1.31
N GLU A 8 44.81 -17.59 1.28
CA GLU A 8 43.76 -18.21 0.46
C GLU A 8 43.64 -19.74 0.53
N LYS A 9 43.09 -20.26 1.65
CA LYS A 9 42.28 -21.50 1.58
C LYS A 9 40.98 -21.25 0.81
N ALA A 10 41.09 -20.86 -0.46
CA ALA A 10 39.97 -20.93 -1.38
C ALA A 10 39.65 -22.40 -1.62
N SER A 11 38.47 -22.79 -1.15
CA SER A 11 37.66 -23.95 -1.51
C SER A 11 38.16 -24.75 -2.72
N THR A 12 39.12 -25.64 -2.51
CA THR A 12 39.31 -26.75 -3.44
C THR A 12 38.45 -27.88 -2.92
N VAL A 13 37.42 -28.24 -3.70
CA VAL A 13 36.58 -29.41 -3.43
C VAL A 13 37.51 -30.63 -3.50
N THR A 14 37.94 -31.13 -2.35
CA THR A 14 38.79 -32.32 -2.26
C THR A 14 37.95 -33.59 -2.40
N GLU A 15 38.55 -34.68 -2.87
CA GLU A 15 37.86 -35.98 -2.99
C GLU A 15 37.32 -36.47 -1.64
N GLU A 16 38.00 -36.16 -0.53
CA GLU A 16 37.51 -36.43 0.82
C GLU A 16 36.22 -35.66 1.13
N ILE A 17 36.13 -34.38 0.74
CA ILE A 17 34.92 -33.57 0.94
C ILE A 17 33.78 -34.12 0.07
N LEU A 18 34.05 -34.53 -1.16
CA LEU A 18 33.04 -35.16 -2.04
C LEU A 18 32.53 -36.49 -1.47
N SER A 19 33.44 -37.38 -1.06
CA SER A 19 33.09 -38.68 -0.47
C SER A 19 32.31 -38.52 0.83
N THR A 20 32.72 -37.59 1.69
CA THR A 20 32.00 -37.29 2.94
C THR A 20 30.61 -36.71 2.65
N THR A 21 30.49 -35.84 1.65
CA THR A 21 29.20 -35.26 1.25
C THR A 21 28.26 -36.32 0.67
N GLU A 22 28.76 -37.26 -0.12
CA GLU A 22 27.99 -38.39 -0.67
C GLU A 22 27.45 -39.31 0.44
N ASP A 23 28.29 -39.65 1.42
CA ASP A 23 27.89 -40.52 2.54
C ASP A 23 26.86 -39.84 3.46
N ILE A 24 26.96 -38.52 3.65
CA ILE A 24 25.95 -37.71 4.34
C ILE A 24 24.63 -37.73 3.55
N LEU A 25 24.67 -37.42 2.25
CA LEU A 25 23.47 -37.38 1.40
C LEU A 25 22.78 -38.75 1.32
N ALA A 26 23.52 -39.86 1.39
CA ALA A 26 22.98 -41.21 1.38
C ALA A 26 22.26 -41.59 2.69
N LYS A 27 22.73 -41.06 3.84
CA LYS A 27 22.17 -41.34 5.17
C LYS A 27 21.01 -40.43 5.56
N VAL A 28 20.86 -39.27 4.91
CA VAL A 28 19.72 -38.37 5.15
C VAL A 28 18.43 -39.05 4.69
N PRO A 29 17.44 -39.25 5.59
CA PRO A 29 16.13 -39.77 5.21
C PRO A 29 15.53 -38.86 4.14
N LYS A 30 15.20 -39.40 2.97
CA LYS A 30 14.55 -38.62 1.92
C LYS A 30 13.19 -38.19 2.44
N GLU A 31 13.07 -36.91 2.76
CA GLU A 31 11.84 -36.33 3.28
C GLU A 31 10.72 -36.56 2.28
N LYS A 32 9.65 -37.22 2.75
CA LYS A 32 8.51 -37.57 1.91
C LYS A 32 7.77 -36.27 1.62
N ARG A 33 8.08 -35.63 0.49
CA ARG A 33 7.38 -34.42 0.07
C ARG A 33 5.89 -34.72 0.03
N ILE A 34 5.15 -34.16 0.97
CA ILE A 34 3.70 -34.27 0.99
C ILE A 34 3.23 -33.57 -0.28
N LYS A 35 2.68 -34.35 -1.22
CA LYS A 35 1.99 -33.78 -2.37
C LYS A 35 0.71 -33.20 -1.82
N PHE A 36 0.65 -31.87 -1.73
CA PHE A 36 -0.60 -31.19 -1.46
C PHE A 36 -1.60 -31.60 -2.54
N GLU A 37 -2.78 -32.05 -2.11
CA GLU A 37 -3.85 -32.52 -3.00
C GLU A 37 -4.35 -31.39 -3.91
N LYS A 38 -4.33 -30.16 -3.40
CA LYS A 38 -4.64 -28.94 -4.13
C LYS A 38 -3.37 -28.26 -4.61
N SER A 39 -3.39 -27.77 -5.84
CA SER A 39 -2.30 -26.96 -6.36
C SER A 39 -2.29 -25.58 -5.69
N GLU A 40 -1.15 -24.89 -5.74
CA GLU A 40 -1.01 -23.52 -5.25
C GLU A 40 -2.08 -22.58 -5.83
N LYS A 41 -2.45 -22.78 -7.09
CA LYS A 41 -3.49 -22.01 -7.78
C LYS A 41 -4.91 -22.30 -7.26
N ASP A 42 -5.15 -23.50 -6.75
CA ASP A 42 -6.44 -23.90 -6.16
C ASP A 42 -6.55 -23.47 -4.69
N LEU A 43 -5.40 -23.29 -4.02
CA LEU A 43 -5.31 -22.77 -2.65
C LEU A 43 -5.42 -21.24 -2.63
N PHE A 44 -4.87 -20.58 -3.65
CA PHE A 44 -4.90 -19.13 -3.82
C PHE A 44 -5.61 -18.81 -5.14
N PRO A 45 -6.94 -18.98 -5.22
CA PRO A 45 -7.69 -18.51 -6.37
C PRO A 45 -7.36 -17.03 -6.56
N LYS A 46 -6.95 -16.66 -7.78
CA LYS A 46 -6.88 -15.25 -8.17
C LYS A 46 -8.31 -14.75 -8.32
N GLU A 47 -8.98 -14.57 -7.19
CA GLU A 47 -10.17 -13.75 -7.16
C GLU A 47 -9.74 -12.34 -7.61
N PRO A 48 -10.52 -11.68 -8.49
CA PRO A 48 -10.32 -10.27 -8.72
C PRO A 48 -10.28 -9.59 -7.36
N TYR A 49 -9.21 -8.86 -7.07
CA TYR A 49 -9.17 -8.04 -5.87
C TYR A 49 -10.35 -7.06 -5.94
N GLU A 50 -11.37 -7.31 -5.12
CA GLU A 50 -12.53 -6.44 -4.97
C GLU A 50 -12.28 -5.53 -3.76
N PRO A 51 -11.86 -4.27 -3.96
CA PRO A 51 -11.51 -3.36 -2.86
C PRO A 51 -12.69 -2.97 -1.97
N GLU A 52 -13.90 -3.49 -2.20
CA GLU A 52 -15.08 -3.19 -1.39
C GLU A 52 -14.95 -3.69 0.05
N ASP A 53 -14.18 -4.75 0.28
CA ASP A 53 -13.89 -5.30 1.61
C ASP A 53 -12.87 -4.46 2.40
N ASP A 54 -12.04 -3.67 1.70
CA ASP A 54 -11.03 -2.80 2.31
C ASP A 54 -11.55 -1.37 2.61
N LEU A 55 -12.78 -1.04 2.19
CA LEU A 55 -13.35 0.28 2.45
C LEU A 55 -13.70 0.42 3.93
N TYR A 56 -13.13 1.44 4.58
CA TYR A 56 -13.37 1.73 5.99
C TYR A 56 -14.88 1.96 6.25
N ASP A 57 -15.46 1.10 7.08
CA ASP A 57 -16.87 1.11 7.49
C ASP A 57 -17.06 1.64 8.93
N GLY A 58 -15.98 1.91 9.65
CA GLY A 58 -15.94 2.42 11.04
C GLY A 58 -16.52 3.84 11.24
N GLY A 59 -17.23 4.34 10.22
CA GLY A 59 -18.02 5.56 10.26
C GLY A 59 -17.27 6.78 9.76
N VAL A 60 -17.81 7.43 8.73
CA VAL A 60 -17.37 8.75 8.22
C VAL A 60 -17.26 9.79 9.34
N LYS A 61 -18.11 9.68 10.37
CA LYS A 61 -18.10 10.53 11.57
C LYS A 61 -16.79 10.44 12.36
N THR A 62 -16.20 9.25 12.49
CA THR A 62 -14.94 9.04 13.23
C THR A 62 -13.78 9.73 12.53
N ILE A 63 -13.73 9.62 11.20
CA ILE A 63 -12.75 10.31 10.36
C ILE A 63 -12.93 11.83 10.50
N ALA A 64 -14.16 12.31 10.33
CA ALA A 64 -14.48 13.74 10.40
C ALA A 64 -14.11 14.35 11.77
N ASN A 65 -14.34 13.64 12.88
CA ASN A 65 -13.98 14.12 14.23
C ASN A 65 -12.47 14.23 14.46
N THR A 66 -11.66 13.51 13.68
CA THR A 66 -10.20 13.51 13.80
C THR A 66 -9.56 14.61 12.94
N LEU A 67 -10.24 15.04 11.88
CA LEU A 67 -9.79 16.08 10.97
C LEU A 67 -10.21 17.47 11.46
N SER A 68 -9.44 18.50 11.09
CA SER A 68 -9.76 19.88 11.43
C SER A 68 -9.33 20.86 10.33
N GLY A 69 -9.98 22.03 10.32
CA GLY A 69 -9.75 23.10 9.34
C GLY A 69 -9.86 22.60 7.90
N TRP A 70 -8.88 23.00 7.07
CA TRP A 70 -8.83 22.66 5.64
C TRP A 70 -8.96 21.18 5.31
N ARG A 71 -8.46 20.27 6.16
CA ARG A 71 -8.58 18.82 5.94
C ARG A 71 -10.02 18.37 6.09
N LEU A 72 -10.70 18.82 7.15
CA LEU A 72 -12.09 18.52 7.40
C LEU A 72 -12.99 19.10 6.31
N ASP A 73 -12.75 20.35 5.92
CA ASP A 73 -13.57 21.01 4.89
C ASP A 73 -13.41 20.34 3.52
N THR A 74 -12.16 19.99 3.15
CA THR A 74 -11.89 19.25 1.92
C THR A 74 -12.51 17.85 1.96
N PHE A 75 -12.37 17.14 3.10
CA PHE A 75 -12.98 15.83 3.31
C PHE A 75 -14.50 15.90 3.15
N ASN A 76 -15.16 16.88 3.79
CA ASN A 76 -16.60 17.09 3.69
C ASN A 76 -17.05 17.35 2.25
N VAL A 77 -16.28 18.12 1.47
CA VAL A 77 -16.56 18.32 0.03
C VAL A 77 -16.47 16.99 -0.73
N VAL A 78 -15.42 16.21 -0.50
CA VAL A 78 -15.24 14.91 -1.18
C VAL A 78 -16.34 13.92 -0.77
N SER A 79 -16.73 13.88 0.50
CA SER A 79 -17.82 13.02 1.00
C SER A 79 -19.17 13.35 0.38
N LYS A 80 -19.42 14.63 0.01
CA LYS A 80 -20.66 15.02 -0.69
C LYS A 80 -20.73 14.53 -2.14
N ILE A 81 -19.61 14.15 -2.75
CA ILE A 81 -19.59 13.62 -4.12
C ILE A 81 -20.16 12.19 -4.08
N PRO A 82 -21.27 11.86 -4.75
CA PRO A 82 -21.94 10.57 -4.58
C PRO A 82 -21.19 9.38 -5.21
N VAL A 83 -20.12 9.63 -5.97
CA VAL A 83 -19.33 8.61 -6.66
C VAL A 83 -18.03 8.32 -5.90
N ASN A 84 -17.66 7.03 -5.84
CA ASN A 84 -16.41 6.60 -5.20
C ASN A 84 -15.17 7.09 -5.96
N ILE A 85 -15.26 7.19 -7.29
CA ILE A 85 -14.19 7.72 -8.14
C ILE A 85 -14.60 9.12 -8.58
N PHE A 86 -13.76 10.10 -8.27
CA PHE A 86 -14.03 11.51 -8.55
C PHE A 86 -12.83 12.20 -9.21
N LYS A 87 -13.10 13.30 -9.90
CA LYS A 87 -12.08 14.14 -10.53
C LYS A 87 -11.78 15.35 -9.66
N LEU A 88 -10.55 15.85 -9.75
CA LEU A 88 -10.12 17.10 -9.14
C LEU A 88 -11.04 18.27 -9.49
N ASP A 89 -11.52 18.32 -10.74
CA ASP A 89 -12.46 19.35 -11.21
C ASP A 89 -13.78 19.36 -10.42
N GLN A 90 -14.26 18.21 -9.93
CA GLN A 90 -15.46 18.15 -9.09
C GLN A 90 -15.22 18.75 -7.71
N VAL A 91 -13.98 18.68 -7.21
CA VAL A 91 -13.59 19.38 -5.97
C VAL A 91 -13.48 20.88 -6.22
N TYR A 92 -12.95 21.28 -7.38
CA TYR A 92 -12.89 22.70 -7.79
C TYR A 92 -14.26 23.36 -7.98
N ALA A 93 -15.30 22.60 -8.33
CA ALA A 93 -16.67 23.12 -8.34
C ALA A 93 -17.12 23.66 -6.97
N ASN A 94 -16.50 23.21 -5.88
CA ASN A 94 -16.77 23.65 -4.50
C ASN A 94 -15.78 24.72 -4.00
N LYS A 95 -14.97 25.31 -4.89
CA LYS A 95 -13.97 26.33 -4.55
C LYS A 95 -14.59 27.53 -3.84
N GLN A 96 -15.76 28.00 -4.30
CA GLN A 96 -16.44 29.15 -3.68
C GLN A 96 -16.80 28.86 -2.23
N HIS A 97 -17.34 27.68 -1.94
CA HIS A 97 -17.68 27.27 -0.58
C HIS A 97 -16.42 27.22 0.32
N LEU A 98 -15.32 26.66 -0.19
CA LEU A 98 -14.04 26.62 0.55
C LEU A 98 -13.44 28.02 0.74
N GLN A 99 -13.63 28.93 -0.21
CA GLN A 99 -13.21 30.33 -0.10
C GLN A 99 -13.99 31.09 0.97
N GLU A 100 -15.30 30.85 1.08
CA GLU A 100 -16.15 31.44 2.12
C GLU A 100 -15.75 30.97 3.53
N LEU A 101 -15.37 29.70 3.67
CA LEU A 101 -14.85 29.14 4.93
C LEU A 101 -13.45 29.67 5.28
N HIS A 102 -12.63 29.98 4.27
CA HIS A 102 -11.23 30.42 4.44
C HIS A 102 -10.94 31.69 3.64
N PRO A 103 -11.52 32.85 4.02
CA PRO A 103 -11.49 34.07 3.23
C PRO A 103 -10.09 34.67 3.03
N GLU A 104 -9.16 34.41 3.96
CA GLU A 104 -7.78 34.89 3.90
C GLU A 104 -6.95 34.22 2.80
N ASN A 105 -7.34 33.03 2.34
CA ASN A 105 -6.56 32.27 1.38
C ASN A 105 -6.87 32.70 -0.06
N ARG A 106 -5.87 33.24 -0.75
CA ARG A 106 -5.99 33.70 -2.15
C ARG A 106 -5.73 32.61 -3.19
N ASN A 107 -5.21 31.45 -2.77
CA ASN A 107 -4.76 30.36 -3.64
C ASN A 107 -5.48 29.03 -3.32
N ILE A 108 -6.81 29.04 -3.37
CA ILE A 108 -7.65 27.89 -2.99
C ILE A 108 -7.32 26.64 -3.81
N ASP A 109 -7.08 26.75 -5.12
CA ASP A 109 -6.82 25.58 -5.98
C ASP A 109 -5.55 24.82 -5.59
N ALA A 110 -4.52 25.58 -5.21
CA ALA A 110 -3.28 25.02 -4.70
C ALA A 110 -3.49 24.37 -3.33
N LYS A 111 -4.30 25.00 -2.48
CA LYS A 111 -4.63 24.47 -1.16
C LYS A 111 -5.44 23.18 -1.25
N ILE A 112 -6.43 23.10 -2.14
CA ILE A 112 -7.19 21.87 -2.41
C ILE A 112 -6.26 20.73 -2.82
N ARG A 113 -5.32 20.98 -3.75
CA ARG A 113 -4.34 19.96 -4.16
C ARG A 113 -3.47 19.51 -2.99
N GLN A 114 -3.01 20.44 -2.16
CA GLN A 114 -2.26 20.12 -0.95
C GLN A 114 -3.08 19.24 0.00
N GLN A 115 -4.34 19.60 0.27
CA GLN A 115 -5.19 18.82 1.16
C GLN A 115 -5.50 17.42 0.62
N LEU A 116 -5.72 17.27 -0.69
CA LEU A 116 -5.91 15.95 -1.31
C LEU A 116 -4.64 15.09 -1.22
N GLN A 117 -3.45 15.68 -1.27
CA GLN A 117 -2.20 14.95 -1.02
C GLN A 117 -2.11 14.50 0.43
N GLU A 118 -2.45 15.36 1.39
CA GLU A 118 -2.48 14.96 2.81
C GLU A 118 -3.52 13.86 3.08
N LEU A 119 -4.73 13.96 2.50
CA LEU A 119 -5.76 12.91 2.63
C LEU A 119 -5.30 11.58 2.00
N ARG A 120 -4.50 11.64 0.93
CA ARG A 120 -3.89 10.45 0.34
C ARG A 120 -2.86 9.82 1.26
N ASP A 121 -1.99 10.65 1.84
CA ASP A 121 -0.95 10.17 2.75
C ASP A 121 -1.56 9.59 4.05
N LEU A 122 -2.77 10.03 4.42
CA LEU A 122 -3.58 9.43 5.49
C LEU A 122 -4.33 8.16 5.10
N GLY A 123 -4.26 7.73 3.84
CA GLY A 123 -4.98 6.54 3.35
C GLY A 123 -6.50 6.73 3.22
N LEU A 124 -7.00 7.97 3.16
CA LEU A 124 -8.42 8.25 2.98
C LEU A 124 -8.82 8.31 1.51
N VAL A 125 -7.90 8.76 0.65
CA VAL A 125 -8.09 8.77 -0.81
C VAL A 125 -6.90 8.15 -1.52
N GLU A 126 -7.11 7.68 -2.73
CA GLU A 126 -6.07 7.14 -3.60
C GLU A 126 -6.00 7.94 -4.89
N PHE A 127 -4.78 8.21 -5.38
CA PHE A 127 -4.59 8.91 -6.64
C PHE A 127 -4.44 7.91 -7.79
N LEU A 128 -5.40 7.91 -8.73
CA LEU A 128 -5.43 7.00 -9.88
C LEU A 128 -4.71 7.56 -11.12
N GLY A 129 -4.25 8.82 -11.08
CA GLY A 129 -3.61 9.50 -12.20
C GLY A 129 -4.55 10.49 -12.92
N GLY A 130 -3.97 11.44 -13.67
CA GLY A 130 -4.74 12.39 -14.49
C GLY A 130 -5.72 13.30 -13.73
N GLY A 131 -5.45 13.56 -12.44
CA GLY A 131 -6.39 14.31 -11.58
C GLY A 131 -7.60 13.49 -11.11
N VAL A 132 -7.55 12.16 -11.25
CA VAL A 132 -8.60 11.24 -10.78
C VAL A 132 -8.20 10.66 -9.43
N TYR A 133 -9.17 10.59 -8.52
CA TYR A 133 -9.02 10.09 -7.17
C TYR A 133 -10.11 9.06 -6.85
N ARG A 134 -9.83 8.16 -5.90
CA ARG A 134 -10.76 7.17 -5.36
C ARG A 134 -10.90 7.38 -3.85
N LYS A 135 -12.13 7.34 -3.33
CA LYS A 135 -12.41 7.30 -1.89
C LYS A 135 -12.11 5.91 -1.33
N LEU A 136 -11.58 5.85 -0.11
CA LEU A 136 -11.28 4.60 0.60
C LEU A 136 -12.16 4.39 1.84
N TRP A 137 -13.32 5.05 1.90
CA TRP A 137 -14.34 4.86 2.95
C TRP A 137 -15.71 4.58 2.32
N LYS A 138 -16.61 3.95 3.09
CA LYS A 138 -18.02 3.79 2.69
C LYS A 138 -18.85 5.00 3.15
N ASP A 139 -19.66 5.54 2.26
CA ASP A 139 -20.72 6.50 2.63
C ASP A 139 -21.87 5.68 3.25
N VAL A 140 -21.87 5.54 4.59
CA VAL A 140 -22.90 4.82 5.37
C VAL A 140 -24.08 5.73 5.70
#